data_AF-E1JXM5-F1
#
_entry.id   AF-E1JXM5-F1
#
_cell.length_a   1.000
_cell.length_b   1.000
_cell.length_c   1.000
_cell.angle_alpha   90.00
_cell.angle_beta   90.00
_cell.angle_gamma   90.00
#
_symmetry.space_group_name_H-M   'P 1'
#
loop_
_entity.id
_entity.type
_entity.pdbx_description
1 polymer ?
#
loop_
_entity_poly.entity_id
_entity_poly.type
_entity_poly.pdbx_seq_one_letter_code
_entity_poly.pdbx_strand_id
1 'polypeptide(L)'
;MQEAHSIFKRLYSEEPYVDRFLSDSAGAVDVIIPIVHSNELWRKNLISIYREIPVNRLLLGDGGCIDNSLDVAAKFPRVSIFDHKEYKTLGYSIRKLVEQVETDWFLYLHSDVYIPAGWFDGMSAHCGQYDWFECEQQMVYLVEYPNKFAGNPRGFGFGGTQMGRKKAFDAMLHEIDDDFLYRNEDIIIRTLLQKKGFAWGFVDNLFHYHQNVYKNSPRARKITNFSYDVEVSPEEDVRTNIMQIKGYIKYLAPTELLARDVRDFYLPKLLYKEGMDYSAFLQWVKEINPAWLPHLPSEHVVESLRPGKISLRKIAREILRSLQVLIDRALFSLSRG
;
A
#
# COMPACT_ATOMS: atom_id res chain seq x y z
N MET A 1 23.35 -13.34 -14.71
CA MET A 1 22.26 -12.41 -14.34
C MET A 1 20.99 -12.96 -14.93
N GLN A 2 20.07 -13.49 -14.11
CA GLN A 2 18.71 -13.76 -14.59
C GLN A 2 18.13 -12.45 -15.10
N GLU A 3 17.49 -12.45 -16.26
CA GLU A 3 16.69 -11.31 -16.69
C GLU A 3 15.76 -10.94 -15.53
N ALA A 4 15.87 -9.70 -15.05
CA ALA A 4 14.96 -9.17 -14.04
C ALA A 4 13.58 -9.04 -14.69
N HIS A 5 12.86 -10.17 -14.76
CA HIS A 5 11.49 -10.20 -15.23
C HIS A 5 10.67 -9.36 -14.27
N SER A 6 10.01 -8.33 -14.81
CA SER A 6 9.10 -7.46 -14.07
C SER A 6 8.12 -8.31 -13.25
N ILE A 7 7.99 -8.02 -11.95
CA ILE A 7 7.05 -8.72 -11.06
C ILE A 7 5.63 -8.66 -11.61
N PHE A 8 5.25 -7.58 -12.29
CA PHE A 8 3.93 -7.43 -12.92
C PHE A 8 3.67 -8.49 -14.00
N LYS A 9 4.69 -8.89 -14.78
CA LYS A 9 4.52 -9.98 -15.75
C LYS A 9 4.09 -11.26 -15.05
N ARG A 10 4.66 -11.54 -13.87
CA ARG A 10 4.29 -12.71 -13.08
C ARG A 10 2.92 -12.54 -12.44
N LEU A 11 2.64 -11.40 -11.81
CA LEU A 11 1.36 -11.14 -11.13
C LEU A 11 0.15 -11.31 -12.07
N TYR A 12 0.29 -10.95 -13.35
CA TYR A 12 -0.80 -11.05 -14.34
C TYR A 12 -0.68 -12.22 -15.30
N SER A 13 0.37 -13.06 -15.21
CA SER A 13 0.44 -14.26 -16.05
C SER A 13 -0.41 -15.39 -15.47
N GLU A 14 -1.09 -16.12 -16.35
CA GLU A 14 -1.63 -17.43 -16.00
C GLU A 14 -0.48 -18.34 -15.56
N GLU A 15 -0.61 -18.91 -14.38
CA GLU A 15 0.32 -19.92 -13.86
C GLU A 15 -0.49 -21.16 -13.53
N PRO A 16 0.01 -22.36 -13.89
CA PRO A 16 -0.63 -23.59 -13.47
C PRO A 16 -0.64 -23.65 -11.94
N TYR A 17 -1.74 -24.14 -11.38
CA TYR A 17 -1.78 -24.45 -9.96
C TYR A 17 -0.82 -25.61 -9.67
N VAL A 18 0.06 -25.41 -8.70
CA VAL A 18 0.99 -26.42 -8.19
C VAL A 18 0.77 -26.52 -6.70
N ASP A 19 0.57 -27.75 -6.22
CA ASP A 19 0.41 -28.05 -4.80
C ASP A 19 1.68 -28.72 -4.28
N ARG A 20 2.57 -27.94 -3.68
CA ARG A 20 3.88 -28.43 -3.21
C ARG A 20 3.75 -29.54 -2.16
N PHE A 21 2.65 -29.55 -1.40
CA PHE A 21 2.37 -30.61 -0.42
C PHE A 21 2.40 -32.00 -1.06
N LEU A 22 1.95 -32.14 -2.31
CA LEU A 22 1.92 -33.44 -3.00
C LEU A 22 3.31 -33.99 -3.34
N SER A 23 4.32 -33.13 -3.46
CA SER A 23 5.71 -33.52 -3.71
C SER A 23 6.58 -33.55 -2.46
N ASP A 24 6.18 -32.82 -1.41
CA ASP A 24 7.00 -32.56 -0.22
C ASP A 24 6.10 -32.43 1.03
N SER A 25 5.44 -33.52 1.41
CA SER A 25 4.55 -33.52 2.58
C SER A 25 5.30 -33.61 3.91
N ALA A 26 6.56 -34.04 3.90
CA ALA A 26 7.37 -34.24 5.11
C ALA A 26 7.76 -32.90 5.77
N GLY A 27 7.95 -31.85 4.97
CA GLY A 27 8.21 -30.49 5.44
C GLY A 27 6.95 -29.62 5.56
N ALA A 28 5.75 -30.23 5.58
CA ALA A 28 4.51 -29.47 5.51
C ALA A 28 4.25 -28.63 6.77
N VAL A 29 3.72 -27.42 6.56
CA VAL A 29 3.43 -26.46 7.63
C VAL A 29 2.01 -25.92 7.51
N ASP A 30 1.41 -25.57 8.64
CA ASP A 30 0.20 -24.78 8.66
C ASP A 30 0.49 -23.33 8.27
N VAL A 31 -0.44 -22.71 7.56
CA VAL A 31 -0.39 -21.30 7.15
C VAL A 31 -1.60 -20.61 7.74
N ILE A 32 -1.39 -19.51 8.47
CA ILE A 32 -2.46 -18.71 9.07
C ILE A 32 -2.59 -17.37 8.33
N ILE A 33 -3.82 -17.00 7.97
CA ILE A 33 -4.13 -15.71 7.35
C ILE A 33 -5.42 -15.13 7.97
N PRO A 34 -5.31 -14.14 8.87
CA PRO A 34 -6.45 -13.32 9.24
C PRO A 34 -6.84 -12.45 8.05
N ILE A 35 -8.13 -12.46 7.68
CA ILE A 35 -8.62 -11.76 6.49
C ILE A 35 -9.88 -10.97 6.84
N VAL A 36 -9.92 -9.70 6.42
CA VAL A 36 -11.16 -8.92 6.39
C VAL A 36 -11.59 -8.76 4.95
N HIS A 37 -10.71 -8.28 4.08
CA HIS A 37 -10.94 -8.22 2.63
C HIS A 37 -9.63 -8.55 1.93
N SER A 38 -9.70 -8.85 0.63
CA SER A 38 -8.49 -8.98 -0.19
C SER A 38 -8.55 -8.07 -1.40
N ASN A 39 -7.64 -8.27 -2.34
CA ASN A 39 -7.57 -7.51 -3.58
C ASN A 39 -7.66 -8.46 -4.80
N GLU A 40 -7.66 -7.89 -5.99
CA GLU A 40 -7.74 -8.64 -7.25
C GLU A 40 -6.62 -9.68 -7.45
N LEU A 41 -5.50 -9.54 -6.74
CA LEU A 41 -4.38 -10.48 -6.78
C LEU A 41 -4.51 -11.62 -5.78
N TRP A 42 -5.60 -11.71 -5.00
CA TRP A 42 -5.74 -12.71 -3.94
C TRP A 42 -5.60 -14.15 -4.43
N ARG A 43 -6.26 -14.49 -5.55
CA ARG A 43 -6.12 -15.82 -6.16
C ARG A 43 -4.67 -16.10 -6.57
N LYS A 44 -3.97 -15.08 -7.07
CA LYS A 44 -2.57 -15.18 -7.49
C LYS A 44 -1.65 -15.38 -6.28
N ASN A 45 -1.93 -14.70 -5.19
CA ASN A 45 -1.22 -14.86 -3.91
C ASN A 45 -1.39 -16.29 -3.39
N LEU A 46 -2.62 -16.82 -3.36
CA LEU A 46 -2.89 -18.22 -3.00
C LEU A 46 -2.14 -19.21 -3.90
N ILE A 47 -2.14 -19.02 -5.22
CA ILE A 47 -1.34 -19.86 -6.13
C ILE A 47 0.14 -19.84 -5.75
N SER A 48 0.69 -18.66 -5.45
CA SER A 48 2.09 -18.55 -5.02
C SER A 48 2.36 -19.25 -3.69
N ILE A 49 1.42 -19.18 -2.75
CA ILE A 49 1.52 -19.86 -1.45
C ILE A 49 1.58 -21.37 -1.65
N TYR A 50 0.63 -21.98 -2.37
CA TYR A 50 0.62 -23.44 -2.56
C TYR A 50 1.78 -23.95 -3.44
N ARG A 51 2.28 -23.11 -4.36
CA ARG A 51 3.43 -23.43 -5.19
C ARG A 51 4.72 -23.48 -4.37
N GLU A 52 4.91 -22.54 -3.45
CA GLU A 52 6.17 -22.37 -2.72
C GLU A 52 6.20 -23.09 -1.38
N ILE A 53 5.06 -23.19 -0.70
CA ILE A 53 4.94 -23.73 0.65
C ILE A 53 4.23 -25.09 0.58
N PRO A 54 4.78 -26.14 1.20
CA PRO A 54 4.05 -27.39 1.38
C PRO A 54 2.93 -27.19 2.42
N VAL A 55 1.78 -26.66 1.99
CA VAL A 55 0.68 -26.29 2.89
C VAL A 55 0.01 -27.54 3.47
N ASN A 56 0.21 -27.79 4.78
CA ASN A 56 -0.53 -28.79 5.55
C ASN A 56 -2.00 -28.36 5.66
N ARG A 57 -2.25 -27.17 6.22
CA ARG A 57 -3.57 -26.52 6.24
C ARG A 57 -3.42 -25.02 6.05
N LEU A 58 -4.36 -24.42 5.33
CA LEU A 58 -4.53 -22.97 5.25
C LEU A 58 -5.68 -22.56 6.17
N LEU A 59 -5.33 -21.93 7.29
CA LEU A 59 -6.25 -21.51 8.35
C LEU A 59 -6.58 -20.02 8.16
N LEU A 60 -7.82 -19.73 7.79
CA LEU A 60 -8.30 -18.38 7.54
C LEU A 60 -9.17 -17.88 8.69
N GLY A 61 -8.86 -16.71 9.24
CA GLY A 61 -9.70 -16.05 10.24
C GLY A 61 -10.55 -14.97 9.59
N ASP A 62 -11.84 -15.23 9.36
CA ASP A 62 -12.80 -14.30 8.75
C ASP A 62 -13.17 -13.18 9.73
N GLY A 63 -12.55 -12.01 9.57
CA GLY A 63 -12.80 -10.81 10.36
C GLY A 63 -13.99 -9.97 9.89
N GLY A 64 -14.87 -10.48 9.02
CA GLY A 64 -16.02 -9.75 8.48
C GLY A 64 -15.92 -9.47 7.00
N CYS A 65 -15.54 -10.49 6.23
CA CYS A 65 -15.39 -10.39 4.78
C CYS A 65 -16.71 -10.15 4.06
N ILE A 66 -16.76 -9.10 3.23
CA ILE A 66 -17.95 -8.73 2.43
C ILE A 66 -17.75 -8.92 0.93
N ASP A 67 -16.53 -9.22 0.49
CA ASP A 67 -16.22 -9.50 -0.92
C ASP A 67 -16.16 -11.03 -1.16
N ASN A 68 -15.66 -11.45 -2.33
CA ASN A 68 -15.55 -12.86 -2.70
C ASN A 68 -14.26 -13.55 -2.22
N SER A 69 -13.51 -12.97 -1.28
CA SER A 69 -12.20 -13.52 -0.86
C SER A 69 -12.28 -14.93 -0.31
N LEU A 70 -13.30 -15.20 0.51
CA LEU A 70 -13.52 -16.52 1.11
C LEU A 70 -13.94 -17.55 0.05
N ASP A 71 -14.79 -17.17 -0.89
CA ASP A 71 -15.20 -18.03 -2.01
C ASP A 71 -14.03 -18.39 -2.93
N VAL A 72 -13.11 -17.44 -3.12
CA VAL A 72 -11.87 -17.69 -3.87
C VAL A 72 -10.98 -18.67 -3.11
N ALA A 73 -10.80 -18.47 -1.80
CA ALA A 73 -9.95 -19.33 -1.00
C ALA A 73 -10.51 -20.76 -0.85
N ALA A 74 -11.83 -20.91 -0.68
CA ALA A 74 -12.48 -22.22 -0.53
C ALA A 74 -12.30 -23.17 -1.72
N LYS A 75 -11.83 -22.67 -2.87
CA LYS A 75 -11.51 -23.47 -4.06
C LYS A 75 -10.12 -24.13 -3.98
N PHE A 76 -9.30 -23.77 -3.00
CA PHE A 76 -8.00 -24.36 -2.75
C PHE A 76 -8.11 -25.53 -1.76
N PRO A 77 -7.22 -26.53 -1.82
CA PRO A 77 -7.31 -27.70 -0.95
C PRO A 77 -6.86 -27.38 0.48
N ARG A 78 -7.39 -28.10 1.47
CA ARG A 78 -6.96 -28.02 2.89
C ARG A 78 -7.16 -26.63 3.51
N VAL A 79 -8.21 -25.93 3.10
CA VAL A 79 -8.60 -24.63 3.66
C VAL A 79 -9.60 -24.84 4.80
N SER A 80 -9.33 -24.21 5.94
CA SER A 80 -10.26 -24.12 7.08
C SER A 80 -10.55 -22.66 7.36
N ILE A 81 -11.84 -22.29 7.44
CA ILE A 81 -12.28 -20.92 7.68
C ILE A 81 -12.92 -20.84 9.07
N PHE A 82 -12.43 -19.91 9.89
CA PHE A 82 -12.90 -19.66 11.25
C PHE A 82 -13.62 -18.32 11.31
N ASP A 83 -14.81 -18.30 11.90
CA ASP A 83 -15.59 -17.06 12.09
C ASP A 83 -14.97 -16.22 13.20
N HIS A 84 -14.30 -15.14 12.81
CA HIS A 84 -13.58 -14.21 13.68
C HIS A 84 -14.24 -12.80 13.67
N LYS A 85 -15.49 -12.69 13.20
CA LYS A 85 -16.20 -11.39 13.01
C LYS A 85 -16.36 -10.60 14.28
N GLU A 86 -16.47 -11.28 15.41
CA GLU A 86 -16.62 -10.64 16.72
C GLU A 86 -15.30 -10.08 17.27
N TYR A 87 -14.16 -10.46 16.69
CA TYR A 87 -12.85 -10.05 17.17
C TYR A 87 -12.51 -8.63 16.71
N LYS A 88 -12.18 -7.78 17.68
CA LYS A 88 -11.92 -6.35 17.43
C LYS A 88 -10.52 -6.04 16.90
N THR A 89 -9.59 -6.99 17.01
CA THR A 89 -8.17 -6.77 16.67
C THR A 89 -7.58 -7.92 15.89
N LEU A 90 -6.71 -7.57 14.95
CA LEU A 90 -5.90 -8.50 14.17
C LEU A 90 -5.11 -9.46 15.07
N GLY A 91 -4.46 -8.94 16.11
CA GLY A 91 -3.67 -9.75 17.05
C GLY A 91 -4.48 -10.83 17.78
N TYR A 92 -5.76 -10.58 18.09
CA TYR A 92 -6.62 -11.61 18.70
C TYR A 92 -7.02 -12.68 17.69
N SER A 93 -7.31 -12.31 16.44
CA SER A 93 -7.52 -13.26 15.34
C SER A 93 -6.29 -14.15 15.12
N ILE A 94 -5.08 -13.56 15.07
CA ILE A 94 -3.81 -14.30 14.95
C ILE A 94 -3.67 -15.30 16.09
N ARG A 95 -3.84 -14.86 17.35
CA ARG A 95 -3.81 -15.76 18.51
C ARG A 95 -4.75 -16.94 18.31
N LYS A 96 -5.99 -16.70 17.89
CA LYS A 96 -6.99 -17.75 17.69
C LYS A 96 -6.63 -18.71 16.57
N LEU A 97 -6.00 -18.23 15.49
CA LEU A 97 -5.48 -19.11 14.44
C LEU A 97 -4.28 -19.94 14.92
N VAL A 98 -3.37 -19.36 15.72
CA VAL A 98 -2.24 -20.10 16.31
C VAL A 98 -2.73 -21.19 17.26
N GLU A 99 -3.80 -20.95 18.03
CA GLU A 99 -4.45 -21.98 18.86
C GLU A 99 -4.98 -23.18 18.03
N GLN A 100 -5.12 -23.03 16.70
CA GLN A 100 -5.56 -24.10 15.79
C GLN A 100 -4.40 -24.79 15.05
N VAL A 101 -3.17 -24.26 15.11
CA VAL A 101 -2.00 -24.84 14.45
C VAL A 101 -1.67 -26.20 15.07
N GLU A 102 -1.34 -27.17 14.22
CA GLU A 102 -0.98 -28.55 14.59
C GLU A 102 0.47 -28.90 14.23
N THR A 103 1.09 -28.13 13.33
CA THR A 103 2.48 -28.33 12.93
C THR A 103 3.45 -27.58 13.85
N ASP A 104 4.66 -28.11 14.04
CA ASP A 104 5.68 -27.49 14.90
C ASP A 104 6.06 -26.08 14.44
N TRP A 105 6.14 -25.89 13.12
CA TRP A 105 6.31 -24.59 12.47
C TRP A 105 5.05 -24.20 11.74
N PHE A 106 4.70 -22.91 11.76
CA PHE A 106 3.63 -22.35 10.95
C PHE A 106 4.07 -21.03 10.34
N LEU A 107 3.36 -20.60 9.30
CA LEU A 107 3.60 -19.32 8.65
C LEU A 107 2.43 -18.37 8.90
N TYR A 108 2.73 -17.15 9.30
CA TYR A 108 1.77 -16.05 9.32
C TYR A 108 1.95 -15.19 8.07
N LEU A 109 0.92 -15.15 7.22
CA LEU A 109 0.92 -14.35 6.01
C LEU A 109 -0.25 -13.36 6.02
N HIS A 110 -0.09 -12.24 5.34
CA HIS A 110 -1.21 -11.36 5.00
C HIS A 110 -1.87 -11.81 3.69
N SER A 111 -3.12 -11.42 3.47
CA SER A 111 -3.87 -11.76 2.24
C SER A 111 -3.31 -11.10 0.98
N ASP A 112 -2.49 -10.06 1.12
CA ASP A 112 -1.89 -9.30 0.03
C ASP A 112 -0.42 -9.67 -0.25
N VAL A 113 0.07 -10.79 0.29
CA VAL A 113 1.46 -11.24 0.10
C VAL A 113 1.59 -12.24 -1.05
N TYR A 114 2.53 -11.96 -1.95
CA TYR A 114 2.98 -12.89 -3.00
C TYR A 114 4.30 -13.56 -2.59
N ILE A 115 4.39 -14.89 -2.71
CA ILE A 115 5.58 -15.66 -2.32
C ILE A 115 6.46 -15.96 -3.56
N PRO A 116 7.72 -15.48 -3.61
CA PRO A 116 8.63 -15.73 -4.73
C PRO A 116 9.24 -17.13 -4.69
N ALA A 117 9.77 -17.56 -5.83
CA ALA A 117 10.44 -18.85 -5.99
C ALA A 117 11.58 -19.07 -4.99
N GLY A 118 11.54 -20.18 -4.26
CA GLY A 118 12.57 -20.60 -3.30
C GLY A 118 12.49 -19.88 -1.95
N TRP A 119 11.46 -19.06 -1.72
CA TRP A 119 11.29 -18.32 -0.47
C TRP A 119 11.16 -19.24 0.74
N PHE A 120 10.32 -20.28 0.66
CA PHE A 120 10.08 -21.20 1.77
C PHE A 120 11.35 -21.94 2.19
N ASP A 121 12.14 -22.40 1.22
CA ASP A 121 13.38 -23.13 1.49
C ASP A 121 14.42 -22.20 2.13
N GLY A 122 14.52 -20.96 1.63
CA GLY A 122 15.38 -19.94 2.20
C GLY A 122 15.01 -19.60 3.65
N MET A 123 13.72 -19.44 3.95
CA MET A 123 13.24 -19.20 5.32
C MET A 123 13.48 -20.42 6.21
N SER A 124 13.11 -21.62 5.78
CA SER A 124 13.18 -22.85 6.57
C SER A 124 14.61 -23.22 6.99
N ALA A 125 15.62 -22.79 6.23
CA ALA A 125 17.02 -22.95 6.59
C ALA A 125 17.41 -22.28 7.93
N HIS A 126 16.59 -21.34 8.43
CA HIS A 126 16.82 -20.61 9.67
C HIS A 126 16.01 -21.10 10.88
N CYS A 127 15.15 -22.12 10.72
CA CYS A 127 14.37 -22.70 11.82
C CYS A 127 15.23 -23.27 12.96
N GLY A 128 16.51 -23.57 12.72
CA GLY A 128 17.45 -23.97 13.78
C GLY A 128 18.09 -22.80 14.55
N GLN A 129 17.84 -21.55 14.13
CA GLN A 129 18.51 -20.35 14.65
C GLN A 129 17.54 -19.38 15.36
N TYR A 130 16.29 -19.34 14.92
CA TYR A 130 15.29 -18.37 15.39
C TYR A 130 13.93 -19.04 15.60
N ASP A 131 13.21 -18.65 16.65
CA ASP A 131 11.85 -19.14 16.94
C ASP A 131 10.75 -18.36 16.20
N TRP A 132 11.04 -17.13 15.80
CA TRP A 132 10.15 -16.24 15.03
C TRP A 132 10.99 -15.23 14.27
N PHE A 133 10.86 -15.20 12.95
CA PHE A 133 11.71 -14.38 12.09
C PHE A 133 10.99 -13.99 10.79
N GLU A 134 11.48 -12.92 10.19
CA GLU A 134 10.93 -12.30 8.99
C GLU A 134 12.05 -12.03 7.98
N CYS A 135 11.68 -11.67 6.75
CA CYS A 135 12.61 -11.29 5.70
C CYS A 135 12.33 -9.87 5.19
N GLU A 136 13.25 -9.34 4.37
CA GLU A 136 13.04 -8.05 3.72
C GLU A 136 11.76 -8.06 2.87
N GLN A 137 11.00 -6.96 2.95
CA GLN A 137 9.81 -6.74 2.15
C GLN A 137 10.12 -5.90 0.91
N GLN A 138 9.66 -6.36 -0.26
CA GLN A 138 9.62 -5.54 -1.47
C GLN A 138 8.21 -5.01 -1.71
N MET A 139 8.03 -3.71 -1.55
CA MET A 139 6.73 -3.05 -1.76
C MET A 139 6.42 -2.90 -3.25
N VAL A 140 5.27 -3.44 -3.68
CA VAL A 140 4.74 -3.26 -5.02
C VAL A 140 3.45 -2.45 -4.93
N TYR A 141 3.41 -1.34 -5.66
CA TYR A 141 2.23 -0.47 -5.73
C TYR A 141 1.59 -0.57 -7.10
N LEU A 142 0.31 -0.90 -7.13
CA LEU A 142 -0.56 -0.74 -8.29
C LEU A 142 -1.56 0.37 -7.96
N VAL A 143 -1.53 1.46 -8.71
CA VAL A 143 -2.38 2.61 -8.45
C VAL A 143 -3.11 3.00 -9.71
N GLU A 144 -4.43 2.89 -9.67
CA GLU A 144 -5.35 3.51 -10.61
C GLU A 144 -5.85 4.81 -10.00
N TYR A 145 -5.75 5.91 -10.73
CA TYR A 145 -6.33 7.18 -10.32
C TYR A 145 -6.83 7.93 -11.55
N PRO A 146 -7.96 8.65 -11.42
CA PRO A 146 -8.39 9.55 -12.49
C PRO A 146 -7.31 10.60 -12.70
N ASN A 147 -6.94 10.82 -13.96
CA ASN A 147 -6.05 11.90 -14.29
C ASN A 147 -6.73 13.22 -13.85
N LYS A 148 -6.14 13.94 -12.89
CA LYS A 148 -6.69 15.21 -12.36
C LYS A 148 -6.83 16.30 -13.42
N PHE A 149 -6.20 16.12 -14.57
CA PHE A 149 -6.31 17.00 -15.72
C PHE A 149 -7.35 16.52 -16.77
N ALA A 150 -7.98 15.35 -16.56
CA ALA A 150 -9.14 14.96 -17.35
C ALA A 150 -10.26 15.99 -17.15
N GLY A 151 -10.78 16.55 -18.24
CA GLY A 151 -11.74 17.66 -18.19
C GLY A 151 -11.12 19.06 -18.02
N ASN A 152 -9.80 19.24 -18.23
CA ASN A 152 -9.21 20.58 -18.27
C ASN A 152 -9.99 21.48 -19.26
N PRO A 153 -10.49 22.67 -18.83
CA PRO A 153 -11.31 23.56 -19.65
C PRO A 153 -10.60 24.06 -20.93
N ARG A 154 -9.28 23.86 -21.03
CA ARG A 154 -8.54 24.11 -22.27
C ARG A 154 -8.78 23.05 -23.37
N GLY A 155 -9.54 21.98 -23.09
CA GLY A 155 -9.96 20.98 -24.08
C GLY A 155 -8.80 20.15 -24.65
N PHE A 156 -7.71 19.96 -23.90
CA PHE A 156 -6.61 19.11 -24.35
C PHE A 156 -6.86 17.68 -23.90
N GLY A 157 -7.09 16.77 -24.86
CA GLY A 157 -6.86 15.35 -24.60
C GLY A 157 -5.36 15.14 -24.46
N PHE A 158 -4.89 14.56 -23.35
CA PHE A 158 -3.50 14.12 -23.27
C PHE A 158 -3.26 13.10 -24.38
N GLY A 159 -2.40 13.44 -25.35
CA GLY A 159 -2.02 12.55 -26.43
C GLY A 159 -1.62 11.15 -25.94
N GLY A 160 -2.02 10.12 -26.68
CA GLY A 160 -1.80 8.72 -26.32
C GLY A 160 -2.80 7.77 -26.97
N THR A 161 -4.01 8.23 -27.25
CA THR A 161 -5.02 7.52 -28.04
C THR A 161 -5.82 8.50 -28.90
N GLN A 162 -5.85 8.28 -30.21
CA GLN A 162 -6.51 9.17 -31.18
C GLN A 162 -7.12 8.34 -32.30
N MET A 163 -8.22 8.83 -32.88
CA MET A 163 -8.84 8.26 -34.07
C MET A 163 -8.94 9.32 -35.16
N GLY A 164 -8.44 9.02 -36.36
CA GLY A 164 -8.37 9.96 -37.48
C GLY A 164 -8.93 9.39 -38.77
N ARG A 165 -9.53 10.25 -39.61
CA ARG A 165 -9.90 9.87 -40.98
C ARG A 165 -8.67 10.00 -41.88
N LYS A 166 -8.27 8.93 -42.57
CA LYS A 166 -7.10 8.92 -43.48
C LYS A 166 -7.09 10.10 -44.46
N LYS A 167 -8.23 10.38 -45.12
CA LYS A 167 -8.35 11.51 -46.07
C LYS A 167 -7.98 12.88 -45.49
N ALA A 168 -8.14 13.05 -44.17
CA ALA A 168 -7.79 14.30 -43.50
C ALA A 168 -6.27 14.42 -43.32
N PHE A 169 -5.59 13.29 -43.11
CA PHE A 169 -4.14 13.22 -43.05
C PHE A 169 -3.51 13.39 -44.43
N ASP A 170 -4.06 12.77 -45.48
CA ASP A 170 -3.55 12.91 -46.85
C ASP A 170 -3.42 14.39 -47.28
N ALA A 171 -4.30 15.26 -46.76
CA ALA A 171 -4.30 16.70 -47.04
C ALA A 171 -3.20 17.51 -46.33
N MET A 172 -2.56 16.99 -45.29
CA MET A 172 -1.59 17.72 -44.45
C MET A 172 -0.25 17.01 -44.22
N LEU A 173 -0.14 15.69 -44.53
CA LEU A 173 1.05 14.90 -44.21
C LEU A 173 2.34 15.46 -44.81
N HIS A 174 2.27 16.13 -45.96
CA HIS A 174 3.43 16.77 -46.59
C HIS A 174 4.00 17.96 -45.80
N GLU A 175 3.28 18.49 -44.81
CA GLU A 175 3.78 19.53 -43.88
C GLU A 175 4.56 18.94 -42.70
N ILE A 176 4.59 17.61 -42.55
CA ILE A 176 5.42 16.90 -41.59
C ILE A 176 6.57 16.27 -42.37
N ASP A 177 7.60 17.06 -42.64
CA ASP A 177 8.75 16.70 -43.47
C ASP A 177 10.03 16.37 -42.66
N ASP A 178 9.94 16.44 -41.33
CA ASP A 178 11.01 16.13 -40.38
C ASP A 178 10.55 15.19 -39.24
N ASP A 179 11.43 14.96 -38.25
CA ASP A 179 11.20 14.11 -37.09
C ASP A 179 10.96 14.88 -35.78
N PHE A 180 10.51 16.14 -35.85
CA PHE A 180 10.33 16.99 -34.67
C PHE A 180 9.02 16.75 -33.91
N LEU A 181 8.13 15.89 -34.40
CA LEU A 181 6.91 15.49 -33.68
C LEU A 181 7.27 14.48 -32.57
N TYR A 182 7.48 14.98 -31.36
CA TYR A 182 7.75 14.17 -30.18
C TYR A 182 7.06 14.75 -28.94
N ARG A 183 6.00 14.09 -28.47
CA ARG A 183 5.16 14.46 -27.30
C ARG A 183 4.36 15.76 -27.46
N ASN A 184 4.30 16.27 -28.66
CA ASN A 184 3.51 17.42 -29.10
C ASN A 184 2.69 17.09 -30.35
N GLU A 185 2.68 15.81 -30.76
CA GLU A 185 2.05 15.36 -32.00
C GLU A 185 0.54 15.64 -32.00
N ASP A 186 -0.11 15.51 -30.83
CA ASP A 186 -1.52 15.81 -30.64
C ASP A 186 -1.87 17.28 -30.92
N ILE A 187 -1.05 18.20 -30.43
CA ILE A 187 -1.21 19.64 -30.63
C ILE A 187 -0.95 20.00 -32.09
N ILE A 188 0.14 19.48 -32.69
CA ILE A 188 0.56 19.79 -34.06
C ILE A 188 -0.44 19.21 -35.07
N ILE A 189 -0.74 17.91 -35.00
CA ILE A 189 -1.66 17.23 -35.91
C ILE A 189 -3.03 17.91 -35.88
N ARG A 190 -3.57 18.21 -34.69
CA ARG A 190 -4.84 18.95 -34.56
C ARG A 190 -4.79 20.27 -35.31
N THR A 191 -3.71 21.05 -35.12
CA THR A 191 -3.55 22.37 -35.74
C THR A 191 -3.49 22.26 -37.26
N LEU A 192 -2.74 21.29 -37.80
CA LEU A 192 -2.63 21.05 -39.24
C LEU A 192 -3.97 20.61 -39.85
N LEU A 193 -4.69 19.71 -39.19
CA LEU A 193 -6.03 19.27 -39.63
C LEU A 193 -7.01 20.44 -39.70
N GLN A 194 -7.02 21.30 -38.68
CA GLN A 194 -7.87 22.49 -38.63
C GLN A 194 -7.50 23.50 -39.74
N LYS A 195 -6.21 23.70 -40.02
CA LYS A 195 -5.75 24.56 -41.13
C LYS A 195 -6.26 24.08 -42.50
N LYS A 196 -6.45 22.77 -42.68
CA LYS A 196 -7.04 22.18 -43.90
C LYS A 196 -8.57 22.11 -43.87
N GLY A 197 -9.22 22.72 -42.88
CA GLY A 197 -10.68 22.75 -42.74
C GLY A 197 -11.31 21.47 -42.20
N PHE A 198 -10.52 20.53 -41.67
CA PHE A 198 -11.08 19.36 -41.00
C PHE A 198 -11.47 19.68 -39.55
N ALA A 199 -12.56 19.07 -39.09
CA ALA A 199 -13.01 19.16 -37.72
C ALA A 199 -12.15 18.30 -36.79
N TRP A 200 -11.94 18.79 -35.58
CA TRP A 200 -11.38 18.05 -34.45
C TRP A 200 -12.39 18.08 -33.30
N GLY A 201 -12.45 17.02 -32.50
CA GLY A 201 -13.31 16.94 -31.33
C GLY A 201 -12.67 16.14 -30.21
N PHE A 202 -13.16 16.37 -28.99
CA PHE A 202 -12.83 15.62 -27.79
C PHE A 202 -14.05 14.82 -27.35
N VAL A 203 -13.88 13.52 -27.09
CA VAL A 203 -14.94 12.63 -26.62
C VAL A 203 -14.74 12.45 -25.12
N ASP A 204 -15.56 13.13 -24.32
CA ASP A 204 -15.40 13.27 -22.87
C ASP A 204 -16.06 12.15 -22.04
N ASN A 205 -16.81 11.27 -22.69
CA ASN A 205 -17.44 10.10 -22.08
C ASN A 205 -16.64 8.79 -22.26
N LEU A 206 -15.42 8.87 -22.80
CA LEU A 206 -14.52 7.73 -22.98
C LEU A 206 -13.16 8.00 -22.32
N PHE A 207 -12.43 6.94 -22.00
CA PHE A 207 -11.08 7.02 -21.42
C PHE A 207 -10.19 5.86 -21.89
N HIS A 208 -8.90 5.95 -21.60
CA HIS A 208 -7.94 4.88 -21.82
C HIS A 208 -6.96 4.82 -20.64
N TYR A 209 -6.36 3.65 -20.43
CA TYR A 209 -5.31 3.47 -19.44
C TYR A 209 -3.94 3.83 -20.02
N HIS A 210 -3.22 4.73 -19.35
CA HIS A 210 -1.85 5.07 -19.69
C HIS A 210 -0.90 4.60 -18.57
N GLN A 211 -0.24 3.46 -18.80
CA GLN A 211 0.59 2.80 -17.79
C GLN A 211 2.00 3.41 -17.73
N ASN A 212 2.38 3.92 -16.56
CA ASN A 212 3.73 4.39 -16.28
C ASN A 212 4.50 3.36 -15.45
N VAL A 213 5.18 2.45 -16.14
CA VAL A 213 6.03 1.42 -15.52
C VAL A 213 7.51 1.73 -15.70
N TYR A 214 8.35 1.30 -14.77
CA TYR A 214 9.79 1.30 -14.96
C TYR A 214 10.14 0.44 -16.19
N LYS A 215 10.89 1.01 -17.13
CA LYS A 215 11.38 0.31 -18.32
C LYS A 215 12.89 0.26 -18.24
N ASN A 216 13.48 -0.93 -18.36
CA ASN A 216 14.94 -1.06 -18.40
C ASN A 216 15.43 -0.79 -19.83
N SER A 217 15.62 0.48 -20.19
CA SER A 217 16.10 0.89 -21.52
C SER A 217 16.95 2.17 -21.40
N PRO A 218 17.96 2.37 -22.27
CA PRO A 218 18.80 3.57 -22.26
C PRO A 218 18.02 4.89 -22.40
N ARG A 219 16.81 4.85 -22.98
CA ARG A 219 15.94 6.02 -23.16
C ARG A 219 14.75 6.04 -22.19
N ALA A 220 14.69 5.11 -21.25
CA ALA A 220 13.56 5.01 -20.34
C ALA A 220 13.62 6.06 -19.23
N ARG A 221 12.43 6.48 -18.79
CA ARG A 221 12.28 7.29 -17.59
C ARG A 221 12.54 6.38 -16.38
N LYS A 222 13.56 6.70 -15.58
CA LYS A 222 13.71 6.15 -14.24
C LYS A 222 12.73 6.85 -13.32
N ILE A 223 11.89 6.10 -12.63
CA ILE A 223 11.07 6.64 -11.54
C ILE A 223 12.02 6.91 -10.38
N THR A 224 12.22 8.18 -10.02
CA THR A 224 13.13 8.59 -8.95
C THR A 224 12.41 8.86 -7.63
N ASN A 225 11.13 9.25 -7.68
CA ASN A 225 10.30 9.48 -6.50
C ASN A 225 8.84 9.12 -6.81
N PHE A 226 8.13 8.64 -5.78
CA PHE A 226 6.70 8.34 -5.81
C PHE A 226 6.11 8.76 -4.46
N SER A 227 5.00 9.52 -4.46
CA SER A 227 4.25 9.86 -3.26
C SER A 227 2.77 9.67 -3.50
N TYR A 228 2.07 9.20 -2.48
CA TYR A 228 0.62 9.05 -2.48
C TYR A 228 0.09 9.43 -1.10
N ASP A 229 -1.14 9.91 -1.07
CA ASP A 229 -1.87 10.20 0.16
C ASP A 229 -3.02 9.20 0.27
N VAL A 230 -3.17 8.58 1.44
CA VAL A 230 -4.28 7.67 1.75
C VAL A 230 -5.28 8.41 2.62
N GLU A 231 -6.53 8.45 2.18
CA GLU A 231 -7.62 8.94 3.00
C GLU A 231 -8.12 7.81 3.92
N VAL A 232 -8.15 8.09 5.22
CA VAL A 232 -8.68 7.19 6.24
C VAL A 232 -9.77 7.94 6.99
N SER A 233 -10.89 7.26 7.27
CA SER A 233 -11.97 7.86 8.05
C SER A 233 -11.44 8.33 9.43
N PRO A 234 -11.94 9.45 9.97
CA PRO A 234 -11.53 9.92 11.28
C PRO A 234 -11.65 8.84 12.37
N GLU A 235 -12.72 8.05 12.32
CA GLU A 235 -13.01 6.97 13.27
C GLU A 235 -11.99 5.85 13.19
N GLU A 236 -11.64 5.40 11.98
CA GLU A 236 -10.66 4.34 11.77
C GLU A 236 -9.24 4.78 12.14
N ASP A 237 -8.88 6.03 11.84
CA ASP A 237 -7.59 6.58 12.27
C ASP A 237 -7.52 6.63 13.80
N VAL A 238 -8.55 7.17 14.48
CA VAL A 238 -8.61 7.18 15.95
C VAL A 238 -8.50 5.75 16.50
N ARG A 239 -9.28 4.81 15.98
CA ARG A 239 -9.26 3.40 16.40
C ARG A 239 -7.86 2.80 16.25
N THR A 240 -7.22 2.99 15.10
CA THR A 240 -5.89 2.46 14.80
C THR A 240 -4.85 3.01 15.76
N ASN A 241 -4.79 4.33 15.96
CA ASN A 241 -3.83 4.95 16.86
C ASN A 241 -4.06 4.49 18.32
N ILE A 242 -5.31 4.35 18.78
CA ILE A 242 -5.60 3.81 20.13
C ILE A 242 -5.09 2.37 20.27
N MET A 243 -5.38 1.51 19.28
CA MET A 243 -4.98 0.10 19.35
C MET A 243 -3.46 -0.06 19.36
N GLN A 244 -2.74 0.75 18.57
CA GLN A 244 -1.27 0.75 18.57
C GLN A 244 -0.70 1.14 19.94
N ILE A 245 -1.13 2.26 20.51
CA ILE A 245 -0.67 2.70 21.83
C ILE A 245 -0.99 1.64 22.90
N LYS A 246 -2.22 1.13 22.92
CA LYS A 246 -2.62 0.12 23.91
C LYS A 246 -1.82 -1.17 23.75
N GLY A 247 -1.49 -1.56 22.51
CA GLY A 247 -0.62 -2.70 22.22
C GLY A 247 0.78 -2.50 22.82
N TYR A 248 1.43 -1.37 22.52
CA TYR A 248 2.74 -1.05 23.05
C TYR A 248 2.76 -1.03 24.58
N ILE A 249 1.83 -0.31 25.20
CA ILE A 249 1.80 -0.17 26.65
C ILE A 249 1.50 -1.49 27.35
N LYS A 250 0.54 -2.27 26.83
CA LYS A 250 0.12 -3.51 27.50
C LYS A 250 1.15 -4.62 27.42
N TYR A 251 1.82 -4.77 26.27
CA TYR A 251 2.64 -5.95 25.99
C TYR A 251 4.15 -5.69 26.04
N LEU A 252 4.60 -4.44 26.04
CA LEU A 252 6.03 -4.10 25.99
C LEU A 252 6.46 -3.27 27.20
N ALA A 253 7.70 -3.47 27.63
CA ALA A 253 8.38 -2.52 28.51
C ALA A 253 8.72 -1.24 27.72
N PRO A 254 8.66 -0.06 28.34
CA PRO A 254 9.03 1.17 27.66
C PRO A 254 10.52 1.17 27.32
N THR A 255 10.83 1.55 26.08
CA THR A 255 12.17 1.95 25.65
C THR A 255 12.09 3.38 25.12
N GLU A 256 13.21 4.11 25.02
CA GLU A 256 13.16 5.48 24.50
C GLU A 256 12.57 5.55 23.08
N LEU A 257 12.88 4.55 22.23
CA LEU A 257 12.32 4.47 20.89
C LEU A 257 10.79 4.32 20.92
N LEU A 258 10.28 3.36 21.68
CA LEU A 258 8.83 3.10 21.77
C LEU A 258 8.09 4.24 22.46
N ALA A 259 8.68 4.81 23.51
CA ALA A 259 8.16 5.98 24.22
C ALA A 259 8.02 7.18 23.30
N ARG A 260 9.04 7.45 22.49
CA ARG A 260 9.02 8.51 21.47
C ARG A 260 7.90 8.27 20.46
N ASP A 261 7.73 7.04 19.98
CA ASP A 261 6.66 6.71 19.04
C ASP A 261 5.27 6.99 19.62
N VAL A 262 5.00 6.53 20.85
CA VAL A 262 3.73 6.81 21.56
C VAL A 262 3.51 8.31 21.75
N ARG A 263 4.52 9.01 22.30
CA ARG A 263 4.41 10.41 22.70
C ARG A 263 4.33 11.36 21.51
N ASP A 264 5.14 11.15 20.49
CA ASP A 264 5.37 12.14 19.43
C ASP A 264 4.52 11.86 18.18
N PHE A 265 4.08 10.62 17.97
CA PHE A 265 3.32 10.25 16.78
C PHE A 265 1.86 9.89 17.07
N TYR A 266 1.61 8.98 18.01
CA TYR A 266 0.26 8.44 18.21
C TYR A 266 -0.61 9.33 19.13
N LEU A 267 -0.08 9.77 20.27
CA LEU A 267 -0.84 10.60 21.22
C LEU A 267 -1.30 11.94 20.63
N PRO A 268 -0.48 12.72 19.90
CA PRO A 268 -0.92 14.01 19.38
C PRO A 268 -2.09 13.89 18.40
N LYS A 269 -2.12 12.83 17.59
CA LYS A 269 -3.25 12.55 16.67
C LYS A 269 -4.55 12.32 17.42
N LEU A 270 -4.50 11.57 18.52
CA LEU A 270 -5.67 11.24 19.34
C LEU A 270 -6.19 12.45 20.12
N LEU A 271 -5.26 13.24 20.66
CA LEU A 271 -5.59 14.48 21.38
C LEU A 271 -6.18 15.55 20.45
N TYR A 272 -5.68 15.63 19.21
CA TYR A 272 -6.19 16.58 18.22
C TYR A 272 -7.62 16.25 17.75
N LYS A 273 -7.93 14.96 17.61
CA LYS A 273 -9.22 14.49 17.08
C LYS A 273 -10.30 14.29 18.16
N GLU A 274 -10.06 14.75 19.40
CA GLU A 274 -10.91 14.46 20.56
C GLU A 274 -11.20 12.95 20.75
N GLY A 275 -10.32 12.10 20.22
CA GLY A 275 -10.55 10.65 20.14
C GLY A 275 -10.27 9.91 21.44
N MET A 276 -9.83 10.59 22.51
CA MET A 276 -9.43 9.98 23.77
C MET A 276 -9.56 10.93 24.95
N ASP A 277 -10.18 10.43 26.04
CA ASP A 277 -10.04 11.01 27.37
C ASP A 277 -8.65 10.66 27.93
N TYR A 278 -7.77 11.66 27.99
CA TYR A 278 -6.39 11.47 28.40
C TYR A 278 -6.24 11.08 29.87
N SER A 279 -7.10 11.59 30.75
CA SER A 279 -7.07 11.23 32.18
C SER A 279 -7.50 9.78 32.37
N ALA A 280 -8.56 9.35 31.68
CA ALA A 280 -8.97 7.94 31.65
C ALA A 280 -7.86 7.04 31.05
N PHE A 281 -7.16 7.52 30.02
CA PHE A 281 -6.02 6.81 29.45
C PHE A 281 -4.86 6.66 30.45
N LEU A 282 -4.44 7.73 31.14
CA LEU A 282 -3.37 7.63 32.15
C LEU A 282 -3.74 6.69 33.30
N GLN A 283 -5.00 6.71 33.73
CA GLN A 283 -5.50 5.77 34.72
C GLN A 283 -5.40 4.33 34.22
N TRP A 284 -5.79 4.07 32.97
CA TRP A 284 -5.61 2.76 32.33
C TRP A 284 -4.13 2.35 32.24
N VAL A 285 -3.22 3.26 31.89
CA VAL A 285 -1.77 2.97 31.87
C VAL A 285 -1.27 2.61 33.27
N LYS A 286 -1.69 3.35 34.29
CA LYS A 286 -1.31 3.11 35.69
C LYS A 286 -1.74 1.71 36.16
N GLU A 287 -2.91 1.25 35.73
CA GLU A 287 -3.45 -0.07 36.06
C GLU A 287 -2.77 -1.20 35.27
N ILE A 288 -2.54 -0.99 33.98
CA ILE A 288 -2.06 -2.05 33.08
C ILE A 288 -0.54 -2.18 33.07
N ASN A 289 0.18 -1.07 32.98
CA ASN A 289 1.63 -1.06 32.93
C ASN A 289 2.19 0.28 33.42
N PRO A 290 2.31 0.48 34.76
CA PRO A 290 2.72 1.74 35.35
C PRO A 290 4.15 2.17 34.98
N ALA A 291 4.99 1.26 34.48
CA ALA A 291 6.34 1.58 34.01
C ALA A 291 6.35 2.61 32.88
N TRP A 292 5.25 2.74 32.12
CA TRP A 292 5.12 3.72 31.04
C TRP A 292 4.88 5.15 31.53
N LEU A 293 4.35 5.35 32.74
CA LEU A 293 3.93 6.68 33.22
C LEU A 293 5.02 7.76 33.13
N PRO A 294 6.31 7.51 33.48
CA PRO A 294 7.37 8.51 33.38
C PRO A 294 7.69 8.94 31.94
N HIS A 295 7.28 8.16 30.95
CA HIS A 295 7.56 8.41 29.53
C HIS A 295 6.43 9.17 28.82
N LEU A 296 5.28 9.30 29.48
CA LEU A 296 4.11 9.97 28.95
C LEU A 296 4.08 11.45 29.38
N PRO A 297 3.57 12.35 28.54
CA PRO A 297 3.44 13.76 28.90
C PRO A 297 2.47 13.92 30.07
N SER A 298 2.76 14.84 30.99
CA SER A 298 1.79 15.18 32.04
C SER A 298 0.51 15.77 31.45
N GLU A 299 -0.60 15.67 32.16
CA GLU A 299 -1.89 16.23 31.71
C GLU A 299 -1.78 17.71 31.35
N HIS A 300 -0.97 18.48 32.10
CA HIS A 300 -0.74 19.90 31.81
C HIS A 300 -0.08 20.13 30.44
N VAL A 301 0.89 19.29 30.07
CA VAL A 301 1.55 19.36 28.77
C VAL A 301 0.54 19.02 27.67
N VAL A 302 -0.28 17.99 27.86
CA VAL A 302 -1.32 17.58 26.91
C VAL A 302 -2.37 18.67 26.70
N GLU A 303 -2.83 19.31 27.77
CA GLU A 303 -3.83 20.37 27.72
C GLU A 303 -3.33 21.59 26.92
N SER A 304 -2.02 21.84 26.90
CA SER A 304 -1.39 22.87 26.07
C SER A 304 -1.33 22.53 24.57
N LEU A 305 -1.50 21.24 24.22
CA LEU A 305 -1.44 20.72 22.85
C LEU A 305 -2.82 20.60 22.19
N ARG A 306 -3.91 20.75 22.95
CA ARG A 306 -5.27 20.66 22.39
C ARG A 306 -5.54 21.77 21.36
N PRO A 307 -6.16 21.46 20.21
CA PRO A 307 -6.55 22.45 19.22
C PRO A 307 -7.43 23.53 19.85
N GLY A 308 -7.14 24.80 19.54
CA GLY A 308 -7.78 25.98 20.15
C GLY A 308 -6.94 26.69 21.22
N LYS A 309 -5.93 26.04 21.81
CA LYS A 309 -4.92 26.67 22.70
C LYS A 309 -3.52 26.78 22.09
N ILE A 310 -3.29 26.12 20.96
CA ILE A 310 -2.05 26.26 20.21
C ILE A 310 -1.96 27.71 19.71
N SER A 311 -1.03 28.48 20.29
CA SER A 311 -0.73 29.85 19.86
C SER A 311 -0.58 29.90 18.35
N LEU A 312 -1.24 30.86 17.70
CA LEU A 312 -1.04 31.18 16.27
C LEU A 312 0.45 31.24 15.87
N ARG A 313 1.35 31.58 16.82
CA ARG A 313 2.80 31.57 16.61
C ARG A 313 3.40 30.19 16.36
N LYS A 314 2.86 29.12 16.93
CA LYS A 314 3.34 27.74 16.72
C LYS A 314 2.87 27.19 15.37
N ILE A 315 1.61 27.45 15.02
CA ILE A 315 1.06 27.15 13.68
C ILE A 315 1.85 27.91 12.60
N ALA A 316 2.09 29.22 12.81
CA ALA A 316 2.90 30.02 11.89
C ALA A 316 4.34 29.48 11.75
N ARG A 317 4.95 28.96 12.83
CA ARG A 317 6.30 28.38 12.79
C ARG A 317 6.37 27.09 11.99
N GLU A 318 5.37 26.21 12.15
CA GLU A 318 5.25 24.97 11.36
C GLU A 318 5.03 25.31 9.87
N ILE A 319 4.13 26.24 9.56
CA ILE A 319 3.90 26.73 8.19
C ILE A 319 5.19 27.29 7.59
N LEU A 320 5.92 28.14 8.33
CA LEU A 320 7.20 28.69 7.88
C LEU A 320 8.25 27.60 7.65
N ARG A 321 8.28 26.56 8.49
CA ARG A 321 9.22 25.44 8.35
C ARG A 321 8.89 24.59 7.12
N SER A 322 7.62 24.31 6.86
CA SER A 322 7.18 23.61 5.65
C SER A 322 7.45 24.44 4.39
N LEU A 323 7.23 25.75 4.44
CA LEU A 323 7.57 26.67 3.34
C LEU A 323 9.07 26.71 3.09
N GLN A 324 9.91 26.72 4.13
CA GLN A 324 11.36 26.70 3.98
C GLN A 324 11.83 25.42 3.28
N VAL A 325 11.29 24.25 3.64
CA VAL A 325 11.61 22.98 2.96
C VAL A 325 11.22 23.02 1.48
N LEU A 326 10.09 23.64 1.14
CA LEU A 326 9.67 23.81 -0.26
C LEU A 326 10.58 24.78 -1.03
N ILE A 327 10.98 25.89 -0.40
CA ILE A 327 11.94 26.86 -0.96
C ILE A 327 13.29 26.18 -1.20
N ASP A 328 13.81 25.43 -0.24
CA ASP A 328 15.10 24.74 -0.36
C ASP A 328 15.07 23.70 -1.49
N ARG A 329 13.95 22.98 -1.66
CA ARG A 329 13.74 22.06 -2.78
C ARG A 329 13.69 22.78 -4.14
N ALA A 330 13.04 23.94 -4.20
CA ALA A 330 12.96 24.74 -5.41
C ALA A 330 14.34 25.31 -5.81
N LEU A 331 15.08 25.86 -4.85
CA LEU A 331 16.44 26.37 -5.05
C LEU A 331 17.42 25.26 -5.48
N PHE A 332 17.33 24.08 -4.86
CA PHE A 332 18.13 22.93 -5.26
C PHE A 332 17.84 22.43 -6.67
N SER A 333 16.60 22.58 -7.15
CA SER A 333 16.21 22.21 -8.51
C SER A 333 16.72 23.21 -9.54
N LEU A 334 16.80 24.50 -9.18
CA LEU A 334 17.31 25.57 -10.04
C LEU A 334 18.84 25.58 -10.16
N SER A 335 19.57 25.05 -9.18
CA SER A 335 21.05 25.01 -9.24
C SER A 335 21.63 23.82 -10.03
N ARG A 336 20.77 22.95 -10.57
CA ARG A 336 21.14 21.76 -11.35
C ARG A 336 20.69 21.79 -12.82
N GLY A 337 20.01 22.85 -13.25
CA GLY A 337 19.75 23.15 -14.66
C GLY A 337 20.70 24.23 -15.13
#